data_AF-A0A8T3LQP1-F1
#
_entry.id   AF-A0A8T3LQP1-F1
#
_cell.length_a   1.000
_cell.length_b   1.000
_cell.length_c   1.000
_cell.angle_alpha   90.00
_cell.angle_beta   90.00
_cell.angle_gamma   90.00
#
_symmetry.space_group_name_H-M   'P 1'
#
loop_
_entity.id
_entity.type
_entity.pdbx_description
1 polymer ?
#
loop_
_entity_poly.entity_id
_entity_poly.type
_entity_poly.pdbx_seq_one_letter_code
_entity_poly.pdbx_strand_id
1 'polypeptide(L)'
;MTDHLATARPALGHPEAIVRPNEAQQAFQVERSMPSPSLAPFVDYYWLVRWNVLEPHLQQVVGQPRVHVAAETGRLVVHGVSREPFFRTLTGTGHVLGAAFHPGGFRPLLRR
;
A
#
# COMPACT_ATOMS: atom_id res chain seq x y z
N MET A 1 33.92 -24.56 -1.13
CA MET A 1 32.93 -24.42 -0.05
C MET A 1 32.67 -22.93 0.14
N THR A 2 31.82 -22.36 -0.72
CA THR A 2 31.38 -20.97 -0.59
C THR A 2 29.95 -20.94 -1.13
N ASP A 3 29.00 -21.14 -0.22
CA ASP A 3 27.59 -20.96 -0.54
C ASP A 3 27.29 -19.46 -0.38
N HIS A 4 27.06 -18.80 -1.51
CA HIS A 4 26.64 -17.40 -1.54
C HIS A 4 25.23 -17.34 -0.98
N LEU A 5 25.10 -16.84 0.26
CA LEU A 5 23.85 -16.37 0.83
C LEU A 5 23.12 -15.51 -0.21
N ALA A 6 22.13 -16.12 -0.88
CA ALA A 6 21.18 -15.41 -1.70
C ALA A 6 20.55 -14.35 -0.81
N THR A 7 20.99 -13.10 -0.97
CA THR A 7 20.45 -11.99 -0.22
C THR A 7 19.00 -11.88 -0.66
N ALA A 8 18.08 -12.34 0.19
CA ALA A 8 16.66 -12.20 -0.05
C ALA A 8 16.42 -10.73 -0.40
N ARG A 9 15.90 -10.46 -1.61
CA ARG A 9 15.55 -9.09 -1.99
C ARG A 9 14.67 -8.54 -0.86
N PRO A 10 15.03 -7.40 -0.26
CA PRO A 10 14.17 -6.81 0.75
C PRO A 10 12.77 -6.68 0.15
N ALA A 11 11.76 -7.04 0.94
CA ALA A 11 10.38 -6.90 0.52
C ALA A 11 10.17 -5.47 0.03
N LEU A 12 9.61 -5.30 -1.17
CA LEU A 12 9.31 -3.98 -1.70
C LEU A 12 8.36 -3.26 -0.73
N GLY A 13 8.64 -1.99 -0.42
CA GLY A 13 7.82 -1.16 0.45
C GLY A 13 7.82 -1.57 1.93
N HIS A 14 6.76 -1.17 2.64
CA HIS A 14 6.65 -1.33 4.10
C HIS A 14 5.35 -2.09 4.45
N PRO A 15 5.42 -3.39 4.73
CA PRO A 15 4.23 -4.20 5.04
C PRO A 15 3.62 -3.93 6.42
N GLU A 16 4.30 -3.21 7.30
CA GLU A 16 3.95 -3.06 8.72
C GLU A 16 2.68 -2.22 8.97
N ALA A 17 2.15 -1.57 7.94
CA ALA A 17 0.94 -0.76 8.02
C ALA A 17 -0.34 -1.58 8.30
N ILE A 18 -0.33 -2.87 7.96
CA ILE A 18 -1.48 -3.77 8.15
C ILE A 18 -1.46 -4.32 9.57
N VAL A 19 -2.46 -3.93 10.36
CA VAL A 19 -2.65 -4.49 11.70
C VAL A 19 -3.20 -5.91 11.59
N ARG A 20 -2.69 -6.83 12.42
CA ARG A 20 -3.01 -8.28 12.40
C ARG A 20 -2.78 -8.90 11.01
N PRO A 21 -1.54 -8.88 10.49
CA PRO A 21 -1.24 -9.29 9.12
C PRO A 21 -1.59 -10.75 8.81
N ASN A 22 -1.56 -11.65 9.80
CA ASN A 22 -1.92 -13.06 9.59
C ASN A 22 -3.43 -13.25 9.33
N GLU A 23 -4.28 -12.52 10.05
CA GLU A 23 -5.73 -12.50 9.80
C GLU A 23 -6.02 -11.83 8.44
N ALA A 24 -5.33 -10.72 8.16
CA ALA A 24 -5.46 -9.98 6.91
C ALA A 24 -5.14 -10.82 5.66
N GLN A 25 -4.12 -11.69 5.72
CA GLN A 25 -3.72 -12.57 4.60
C GLN A 25 -4.81 -13.57 4.21
N GLN A 26 -5.76 -13.87 5.10
CA GLN A 26 -6.90 -14.73 4.78
C GLN A 26 -8.00 -13.97 4.03
N ALA A 27 -8.06 -12.64 4.17
CA ALA A 27 -9.10 -11.80 3.60
C ALA A 27 -8.68 -11.12 2.28
N PHE A 28 -7.41 -10.74 2.14
CA PHE A 28 -6.90 -10.05 0.96
C PHE A 28 -5.42 -10.29 0.72
N GLN A 29 -4.99 -10.03 -0.51
CA GLN A 29 -3.60 -10.11 -0.94
C GLN A 29 -3.07 -8.72 -1.24
N VAL A 30 -1.77 -8.51 -1.00
CA VAL A 30 -1.07 -7.26 -1.31
C VAL A 30 0.14 -7.55 -2.18
N GLU A 31 0.07 -7.09 -3.42
CA GLU A 31 1.21 -7.08 -4.33
C GLU A 31 1.88 -5.71 -4.31
N ARG A 32 3.20 -5.66 -4.49
CA ARG A 32 3.96 -4.42 -4.61
C ARG A 32 4.90 -4.48 -5.79
N SER A 33 5.07 -3.34 -6.47
CA SER A 33 5.92 -3.23 -7.65
C SER A 33 6.68 -1.91 -7.67
N MET A 34 7.81 -1.90 -8.38
CA MET A 34 8.62 -0.70 -8.56
C MET A 34 7.95 0.29 -9.51
N PRO A 35 8.13 1.60 -9.29
CA PRO A 35 7.70 2.61 -10.23
C PRO A 35 8.54 2.58 -11.51
N SER A 36 8.00 3.19 -12.57
CA SER A 36 8.81 3.45 -13.78
C SER A 36 9.95 4.43 -13.46
N PRO A 37 11.05 4.43 -14.24
CA PRO A 37 12.17 5.35 -13.99
C PRO A 37 11.76 6.83 -13.91
N SER A 38 10.78 7.24 -14.72
CA SER A 38 10.26 8.62 -14.71
C SER A 38 9.53 9.01 -13.41
N LEU A 39 8.99 8.04 -12.68
CA LEU A 39 8.21 8.28 -11.45
C LEU A 39 8.98 7.90 -10.18
N ALA A 40 10.09 7.16 -10.29
CA ALA A 40 10.95 6.76 -9.19
C ALA A 40 11.45 7.92 -8.29
N PRO A 41 11.66 9.17 -8.78
CA PRO A 41 12.00 10.30 -7.90
C PRO A 41 10.87 10.72 -6.95
N PHE A 42 9.61 10.37 -7.25
CA PHE A 42 8.44 10.82 -6.50
C PHE A 42 7.75 9.66 -5.76
N VAL A 43 7.65 8.52 -6.42
CA VAL A 43 6.98 7.31 -5.95
C VAL A 43 8.03 6.32 -5.47
N ASP A 44 7.80 5.74 -4.30
CA ASP A 44 8.64 4.69 -3.72
C ASP A 44 8.23 3.31 -4.27
N TYR A 45 6.92 3.00 -4.21
CA TYR A 45 6.37 1.77 -4.77
C TYR A 45 4.89 1.92 -5.13
N TYR A 46 4.43 1.07 -6.03
CA TYR A 46 3.01 0.80 -6.20
C TYR A 46 2.57 -0.39 -5.35
N TRP A 47 1.31 -0.38 -4.93
CA TRP A 47 0.69 -1.48 -4.21
C TRP A 47 -0.67 -1.79 -4.82
N LEU A 48 -1.03 -3.07 -4.82
CA LEU A 48 -2.32 -3.55 -5.31
C LEU A 48 -2.91 -4.50 -4.28
N VAL A 49 -4.03 -4.08 -3.70
CA VAL A 49 -4.82 -4.89 -2.80
C VAL A 49 -5.93 -5.55 -3.60
N ARG A 50 -6.10 -6.86 -3.47
CA ARG A 50 -7.24 -7.61 -4.05
C ARG A 50 -7.90 -8.44 -2.98
N TRP A 51 -9.22 -8.51 -3.01
CA TRP A 51 -10.00 -9.34 -2.09
C TRP A 51 -11.17 -10.00 -2.82
N ASN A 52 -11.60 -11.11 -2.24
CA ASN A 52 -12.86 -11.76 -2.53
C ASN A 52 -13.39 -12.38 -1.24
N VAL A 53 -14.29 -11.66 -0.56
CA VAL A 53 -14.80 -12.03 0.77
C VAL A 53 -16.29 -12.30 0.71
N LEU A 54 -16.72 -13.36 1.38
CA LEU A 54 -18.14 -13.72 1.47
C LEU A 54 -18.87 -12.83 2.49
N GLU A 55 -18.22 -12.57 3.63
CA GLU A 55 -18.72 -11.69 4.68
C GLU A 55 -17.87 -10.41 4.76
N PRO A 56 -18.43 -9.26 5.21
CA PRO A 56 -17.66 -8.03 5.36
C PRO A 56 -16.43 -8.20 6.26
N HIS A 57 -15.25 -7.86 5.74
CA HIS A 57 -13.98 -7.88 6.51
C HIS A 57 -13.59 -6.46 6.90
N LEU A 58 -13.52 -6.17 8.21
CA LEU A 58 -13.06 -4.87 8.71
C LEU A 58 -11.55 -4.88 8.94
N GLN A 59 -10.80 -4.21 8.07
CA GLN A 59 -9.35 -4.07 8.20
C GLN A 59 -8.97 -2.75 8.87
N GLN A 60 -8.16 -2.83 9.93
CA GLN A 60 -7.49 -1.67 10.52
C GLN A 60 -6.12 -1.43 9.86
N VAL A 61 -5.81 -0.18 9.54
CA VAL A 61 -4.54 0.20 8.92
C VAL A 61 -3.92 1.36 9.69
N VAL A 62 -2.64 1.22 10.06
CA VAL A 62 -1.82 2.33 10.56
C VAL A 62 -1.06 2.89 9.37
N GLY A 63 -1.47 4.07 8.91
CA GLY A 63 -0.85 4.72 7.75
C GLY A 63 0.63 5.00 7.98
N GLN A 64 1.46 4.73 6.97
CA GLN A 64 2.85 5.17 6.97
C GLN A 64 2.90 6.71 6.97
N PRO A 65 3.93 7.34 7.55
CA PRO A 65 4.06 8.81 7.60
C PRO A 65 4.49 9.39 6.24
N ARG A 66 3.72 9.11 5.19
CA ARG A 66 3.91 9.51 3.80
C ARG A 66 2.55 9.64 3.11
N VAL A 67 2.54 10.24 1.93
CA VAL A 67 1.31 10.35 1.14
C VAL A 67 1.11 9.09 0.30
N HIS A 68 -0.11 8.56 0.31
CA HIS A 68 -0.57 7.54 -0.62
C HIS A 68 -1.69 8.10 -1.50
N VAL A 69 -1.67 7.77 -2.79
CA VAL A 69 -2.82 7.96 -3.67
C VAL A 69 -3.38 6.60 -4.02
N ALA A 70 -4.67 6.40 -3.79
CA ALA A 70 -5.37 5.14 -4.02
C ALA A 70 -6.47 5.35 -5.07
N ALA A 71 -6.55 4.45 -6.04
CA ALA A 71 -7.63 4.33 -6.99
C ALA A 71 -8.56 3.20 -6.52
N GLU A 72 -9.77 3.55 -6.10
CA GLU A 72 -10.79 2.61 -5.64
C GLU A 72 -12.17 3.03 -6.16
N THR A 73 -12.97 2.08 -6.63
CA THR A 73 -14.38 2.33 -7.03
C THR A 73 -14.58 3.50 -8.02
N GLY A 74 -13.65 3.69 -8.96
CA GLY A 74 -13.71 4.77 -9.95
C GLY A 74 -13.33 6.16 -9.40
N ARG A 75 -12.73 6.24 -8.21
CA ARG A 75 -12.28 7.48 -7.57
C ARG A 75 -10.81 7.42 -7.23
N LEU A 76 -10.19 8.59 -7.13
CA LEU A 76 -8.86 8.77 -6.54
C LEU A 76 -9.01 9.37 -5.15
N VAL A 77 -8.34 8.76 -4.17
CA VAL A 77 -8.31 9.19 -2.78
C VAL A 77 -6.88 9.48 -2.38
N VAL A 78 -6.64 10.65 -1.76
CA VAL A 78 -5.34 11.03 -1.22
C VAL A 78 -5.34 10.77 0.28
N HIS A 79 -4.47 9.89 0.73
CA HIS A 79 -4.22 9.62 2.14
C HIS A 79 -2.94 10.35 2.56
N GLY A 80 -3.10 11.41 3.34
CA GLY A 80 -1.98 12.13 3.95
C GLY A 80 -1.47 11.45 5.23
N VAL A 81 -0.61 12.16 5.95
CA VAL A 81 -0.12 11.71 7.25
C VAL A 81 -1.22 11.87 8.30
N SER A 82 -1.62 10.76 8.92
CA SER A 82 -2.59 10.72 10.03
C SER A 82 -1.91 10.29 11.32
N ARG A 83 -2.42 10.75 12.46
CA ARG A 83 -2.03 10.27 13.80
C ARG A 83 -2.88 9.09 14.26
N GLU A 84 -4.01 8.87 13.61
CA GLU A 84 -4.98 7.84 13.95
C GLU A 84 -4.98 6.74 12.89
N PRO A 85 -5.16 5.47 13.30
CA PRO A 85 -5.42 4.40 12.36
C PRO A 85 -6.74 4.66 11.63
N PHE A 86 -6.86 4.15 10.42
CA PHE A 86 -8.14 4.14 9.71
C PHE A 86 -8.63 2.72 9.50
N PHE A 87 -9.92 2.60 9.24
CA PHE A 87 -10.56 1.32 8.99
C PHE A 87 -11.10 1.26 7.56
N ARG A 88 -11.08 0.06 6.98
CA ARG A 88 -11.66 -0.24 5.67
C ARG A 88 -12.49 -1.50 5.76
N THR A 89 -13.75 -1.41 5.35
CA THR A 89 -14.62 -2.57 5.23
C THR A 89 -14.52 -3.10 3.80
N LEU A 90 -14.02 -4.32 3.64
CA LEU A 90 -13.97 -5.02 2.37
C LEU A 90 -15.25 -5.86 2.23
N THR A 91 -15.93 -5.74 1.10
CA THR A 91 -17.17 -6.47 0.80
C THR A 91 -17.12 -7.08 -0.59
N GLY A 92 -17.67 -8.29 -0.75
CA GLY A 92 -17.73 -8.99 -2.02
C GLY A 92 -16.34 -9.13 -2.67
N THR A 93 -16.26 -8.83 -3.96
CA THR A 93 -15.00 -8.82 -4.71
C THR A 93 -14.57 -7.40 -5.04
N GLY A 94 -13.28 -7.10 -4.90
CA GLY A 94 -12.78 -5.79 -5.27
C GLY A 94 -11.26 -5.68 -5.25
N HIS A 95 -10.79 -4.49 -5.58
CA HIS A 95 -9.38 -4.16 -5.59
C HIS A 95 -9.15 -2.66 -5.36
N VAL A 96 -7.93 -2.33 -4.92
CA VAL A 96 -7.41 -0.97 -4.86
C VAL A 96 -5.99 -0.96 -5.40
N LEU A 97 -5.73 -0.09 -6.37
CA LEU A 97 -4.37 0.21 -6.84
C LEU A 97 -3.91 1.51 -6.19
N GLY A 98 -2.68 1.58 -5.70
CA GLY A 98 -2.16 2.83 -5.18
C GLY A 98 -0.67 3.02 -5.37
N ALA A 99 -0.26 4.27 -5.18
CA ALA A 99 1.13 4.72 -5.19
C ALA A 99 1.48 5.24 -3.80
N ALA A 100 2.58 4.74 -3.23
CA ALA A 100 3.20 5.29 -2.04
C ALA A 100 4.29 6.27 -2.47
N PHE A 101 4.16 7.54 -2.08
CA PHE A 101 5.17 8.55 -2.39
C PHE A 101 6.33 8.47 -1.42
N HIS A 102 7.52 8.87 -1.86
CA HIS A 102 8.62 9.21 -0.95
C HIS A 102 8.16 10.30 0.02
N PRO A 103 8.68 10.36 1.26
CA PRO A 103 8.49 11.52 2.12
C PRO A 103 8.84 12.81 1.37
N GLY A 104 7.88 13.75 1.29
CA GLY A 104 8.02 14.98 0.50
C GLY A 104 7.83 14.84 -1.02
N GLY A 105 7.82 13.63 -1.58
CA GLY A 105 7.68 13.37 -3.01
C GLY A 105 6.33 13.81 -3.61
N PHE A 106 5.30 13.99 -2.77
CA PHE A 106 4.00 14.51 -3.19
C PHE A 106 3.98 16.05 -3.35
N ARG A 107 5.04 16.76 -2.92
CA ARG A 107 5.09 18.23 -2.90
C ARG A 107 4.75 18.91 -4.23
N PRO A 108 5.18 18.41 -5.41
CA PRO A 108 4.87 19.05 -6.69
C PRO A 108 3.37 19.06 -7.05
N LEU A 109 2.58 18.15 -6.46
CA LEU A 109 1.13 18.02 -6.71
C LEU A 109 0.29 18.86 -5.75
N LEU A 110 0.88 19.32 -4.64
CA LEU A 110 0.25 20.27 -3.72
C LEU A 110 0.30 21.66 -4.35
N ARG A 111 -0.79 22.06 -5.01
CA ARG A 111 -0.99 23.43 -5.53
C ARG A 111 -0.64 24.43 -4.44
N ARG A 112 0.16 25.44 -4.79
CA ARG A 112 0.41 26.61 -3.93
C ARG A 112 -0.82 27.51 -3.91
#